data_AF-A0A842MJJ2-F1
#
_entry.id   AF-A0A842MJJ2-F1
#
_cell.length_a   1.000
_cell.length_b   1.000
_cell.length_c   1.000
_cell.angle_alpha   90.00
_cell.angle_beta   90.00
_cell.angle_gamma   90.00
#
_symmetry.space_group_name_H-M   'P 1'
#
loop_
_entity.id
_entity.type
_entity.pdbx_description
1 polymer ?
#
loop_
_entity_poly.entity_id
_entity_poly.type
_entity_poly.pdbx_seq_one_letter_code
_entity_poly.pdbx_strand_id
1 'polypeptide(L)'
;MQAKLINDITDLAWLSKAFDTEVKRNVFNEVFNEWKTMEEIEEKYGKEGKETLKFFEKVKMVETRWIMPEDGKARKEYHAFYNAFHINVMTSIENIKDTFSIVLMDDKKFREIEKRIYERVKEKGELSREIEKEMALSPVQMRCIVKRSKLLEYKGMKIEKVE
;
A
#
# COMPACT_ATOMS: atom_id res chain seq x y z
N MET A 1 20.14 9.08 9.35
CA MET A 1 19.20 8.85 8.24
C MET A 1 18.70 7.42 8.34
N GLN A 2 17.41 7.23 8.57
CA GLN A 2 16.77 5.90 8.61
C GLN A 2 16.09 5.69 7.26
N ALA A 3 16.59 4.73 6.49
CA ALA A 3 16.14 4.50 5.13
C ALA A 3 15.31 3.22 5.01
N LYS A 4 14.16 3.31 4.36
CA LYS A 4 13.40 2.13 3.95
C LYS A 4 14.06 1.54 2.71
N LEU A 5 14.50 0.28 2.81
CA LEU A 5 15.13 -0.43 1.70
C LEU A 5 14.07 -0.98 0.75
N ILE A 6 14.21 -0.67 -0.53
CA ILE A 6 13.35 -1.17 -1.62
C ILE A 6 14.23 -1.95 -2.60
N ASN A 7 14.09 -3.28 -2.56
CA ASN A 7 14.87 -4.20 -3.41
C ASN A 7 14.00 -4.97 -4.41
N ASP A 8 12.67 -4.94 -4.27
CA ASP A 8 11.73 -5.59 -5.17
C ASP A 8 11.11 -4.52 -6.08
N ILE A 9 11.27 -4.68 -7.40
CA ILE A 9 10.73 -3.73 -8.37
C ILE A 9 9.21 -3.53 -8.23
N THR A 10 8.49 -4.54 -7.75
CA THR A 10 7.04 -4.49 -7.58
C THR A 10 6.61 -3.59 -6.41
N ASP A 11 7.53 -3.18 -5.53
CA ASP A 11 7.26 -2.19 -4.48
C ASP A 11 6.97 -0.80 -5.04
N LEU A 12 7.39 -0.52 -6.28
CA LEU A 12 6.99 0.71 -6.97
C LEU A 12 5.46 0.83 -7.11
N ALA A 13 4.74 -0.30 -7.10
CA ALA A 13 3.27 -0.31 -7.15
C ALA A 13 2.63 0.41 -5.98
N TRP A 14 2.99 0.05 -4.74
CA TRP A 14 2.46 0.75 -3.56
C TRP A 14 3.12 2.11 -3.37
N LEU A 15 4.41 2.26 -3.72
CA LEU A 15 5.13 3.53 -3.57
C LEU A 15 4.51 4.63 -4.45
N SER A 16 4.12 4.30 -5.68
CA SER A 16 3.41 5.24 -6.56
C SER A 16 2.09 5.74 -5.95
N LYS A 17 1.38 4.86 -5.25
CA LYS A 17 0.10 5.16 -4.58
C LYS A 17 0.27 5.86 -3.24
N ALA A 18 1.45 5.83 -2.64
CA ALA A 18 1.73 6.50 -1.36
C ALA A 18 1.69 8.03 -1.49
N PHE A 19 1.94 8.57 -2.69
CA PHE A 19 2.15 10.01 -2.90
C PHE A 19 1.42 10.57 -4.13
N ASP A 20 0.41 9.87 -4.64
CA ASP A 20 -0.32 10.27 -5.87
C ASP A 20 -1.32 11.41 -5.66
N THR A 21 -1.77 11.68 -4.44
CA THR A 21 -2.66 12.81 -4.12
C THR A 21 -1.96 13.85 -3.25
N GLU A 22 -2.46 15.09 -3.28
CA GLU A 22 -1.97 16.16 -2.41
C GLU A 22 -2.24 15.84 -0.93
N VAL A 23 -3.43 15.31 -0.61
CA VAL A 23 -3.78 14.88 0.74
C VAL A 23 -2.76 13.88 1.28
N LYS A 24 -2.39 12.86 0.50
CA LYS A 24 -1.42 11.85 0.95
C LYS A 24 -0.04 12.44 1.25
N ARG A 25 0.42 13.34 0.39
CA ARG A 25 1.69 14.06 0.57
C ARG A 25 1.67 14.91 1.84
N ASN A 26 0.58 15.63 2.08
CA ASN A 26 0.41 16.46 3.27
C ASN A 26 0.30 15.62 4.55
N VAL A 27 -0.47 14.53 4.54
CA VAL A 27 -0.55 13.59 5.67
C VAL A 27 0.82 13.00 6.00
N PHE A 28 1.61 12.61 4.99
CA PHE A 28 2.97 12.14 5.23
C PHE A 28 3.83 13.22 5.88
N ASN A 29 3.77 14.47 5.40
CA ASN A 29 4.51 15.58 5.99
C ASN A 29 4.15 15.82 7.46
N GLU A 30 2.87 15.68 7.84
CA GLU A 30 2.44 15.82 9.23
C GLU A 30 3.09 14.79 10.13
N VAL A 31 2.92 13.50 9.80
CA VAL A 31 3.49 12.40 10.59
C VAL A 31 5.00 12.30 10.49
N PHE A 32 5.60 12.91 9.47
CA PHE A 32 7.04 13.01 9.33
C PHE A 32 7.65 14.00 10.32
N ASN A 33 6.94 15.08 10.65
CA ASN A 33 7.43 16.11 11.54
C ASN A 33 7.08 15.82 13.01
N GLU A 34 5.87 15.30 13.27
CA GLU A 34 5.34 15.13 14.62
C GLU A 34 4.45 13.90 14.74
N TRP A 35 4.27 13.42 15.97
CA TRP A 35 3.26 12.41 16.25
C TRP A 35 1.87 13.00 16.05
N LYS A 36 1.02 12.34 15.26
CA LYS A 36 -0.37 12.73 15.04
C LYS A 36 -1.32 11.58 15.31
N THR A 37 -2.46 11.89 15.92
CA THR A 37 -3.58 10.95 16.09
C THR A 37 -4.34 10.75 14.79
N MET A 38 -5.10 9.65 14.71
CA MET A 38 -6.01 9.41 13.59
C MET A 38 -7.06 10.52 13.48
N GLU A 39 -7.57 10.99 14.61
CA GLU A 39 -8.61 12.00 14.71
C GLU A 39 -8.13 13.34 14.16
N GLU A 40 -6.93 13.81 14.53
CA GLU A 40 -6.35 15.06 14.00
C GLU A 40 -6.20 15.04 12.48
N ILE A 41 -5.76 13.90 11.93
CA ILE A 41 -5.61 13.73 10.49
C ILE A 41 -6.98 13.64 9.80
N GLU A 42 -7.96 12.95 10.38
CA GLU A 42 -9.33 12.87 9.85
C GLU A 42 -10.04 14.23 9.90
N GLU A 43 -9.82 15.02 10.94
CA GLU A 43 -10.37 16.38 11.08
C GLU A 43 -9.80 17.32 10.00
N LYS A 44 -8.49 17.26 9.74
CA LYS A 44 -7.83 18.15 8.77
C LYS A 44 -7.97 17.73 7.32
N TYR A 45 -7.95 16.42 7.04
CA TYR A 45 -7.88 15.88 5.68
C TYR A 45 -9.06 14.95 5.32
N GLY A 46 -10.05 14.84 6.20
CA GLY A 46 -11.24 14.02 6.01
C GLY A 46 -10.93 12.52 5.94
N LYS A 47 -11.89 11.79 5.36
CA LYS A 47 -11.81 10.32 5.20
C LYS A 47 -10.57 9.87 4.43
N GLU A 48 -10.12 10.64 3.44
CA GLU A 48 -8.91 10.31 2.68
C GLU A 48 -7.66 10.33 3.57
N GLY A 49 -7.54 11.29 4.50
CA GLY A 49 -6.44 11.34 5.45
C GLY A 49 -6.36 10.10 6.33
N LYS A 50 -7.51 9.68 6.86
CA LYS A 50 -7.63 8.45 7.65
C LYS A 50 -7.26 7.20 6.87
N GLU A 51 -7.73 7.08 5.64
CA GLU A 51 -7.36 5.96 4.76
C GLU A 51 -5.86 5.97 4.43
N THR A 52 -5.27 7.16 4.34
CA THR A 52 -3.83 7.34 4.10
C THR A 52 -2.99 6.83 5.27
N LEU A 53 -3.35 7.17 6.52
CA LEU A 53 -2.64 6.65 7.69
C LEU A 53 -2.72 5.13 7.79
N LYS A 54 -3.90 4.55 7.57
CA LYS A 54 -4.06 3.08 7.52
C LYS A 54 -3.20 2.45 6.44
N PHE A 55 -3.10 3.09 5.28
CA PHE A 55 -2.23 2.63 4.20
C PHE A 55 -0.75 2.70 4.60
N PHE A 56 -0.28 3.82 5.15
CA PHE A 56 1.10 3.96 5.63
C PHE A 56 1.44 2.95 6.73
N GLU A 57 0.50 2.63 7.62
CA GLU A 57 0.68 1.57 8.62
C GLU A 57 0.84 0.20 7.94
N LYS A 58 -0.07 -0.15 7.01
CA LYS A 58 -0.02 -1.40 6.23
C LYS A 58 1.32 -1.57 5.51
N VAL A 59 1.81 -0.51 4.86
CA VAL A 59 3.08 -0.55 4.15
C VAL A 59 4.28 -0.26 5.04
N LYS A 60 4.15 -0.22 6.37
CA LYS A 60 5.24 0.05 7.33
C LYS A 60 6.04 1.32 6.98
N MET A 61 5.35 2.42 6.74
CA MET A 61 5.93 3.76 6.60
C MET A 61 5.82 4.58 7.89
N VAL A 62 4.82 4.28 8.72
CA VAL A 62 4.62 4.92 10.02
C VAL A 62 4.67 3.90 11.15
N GLU A 63 5.23 4.32 12.27
CA GLU A 63 5.15 3.63 13.55
C GLU A 63 3.94 4.11 14.33
N THR A 64 3.53 3.33 15.33
CA THR A 64 2.35 3.64 16.12
C THR A 64 2.57 3.42 17.60
N ARG A 65 1.99 4.29 18.43
CA ARG A 65 1.96 4.14 19.88
C ARG A 65 0.57 4.45 20.43
N TRP A 66 0.25 3.88 21.58
CA TRP A 66 -0.95 4.23 22.33
C TRP A 66 -0.62 5.33 23.34
N ILE A 67 -1.44 6.36 23.38
CA ILE A 67 -1.38 7.42 24.39
C ILE A 67 -2.67 7.43 25.21
N MET A 68 -2.58 7.91 26.45
CA MET A 68 -3.74 8.14 27.32
C MET A 68 -3.85 9.65 27.59
N PRO A 69 -4.66 10.38 26.81
CA PRO A 69 -4.85 11.82 26.98
C PRO A 69 -5.69 12.12 28.22
N GLU A 70 -5.75 13.40 28.61
CA GLU A 70 -6.44 13.84 29.85
C GLU A 70 -7.92 13.48 29.90
N ASP A 71 -8.57 13.30 28.73
CA ASP A 71 -9.97 12.87 28.64
C ASP A 71 -10.17 11.36 28.87
N GLY A 72 -9.10 10.63 29.20
CA GLY A 72 -9.13 9.21 29.58
C GLY A 72 -9.42 8.24 28.43
N LYS A 73 -9.46 8.71 27.18
CA LYS A 73 -9.70 7.86 26.01
C LYS A 73 -8.40 7.53 25.31
N ALA A 74 -7.98 6.27 25.38
CA ALA A 74 -6.78 5.81 24.71
C ALA A 74 -6.86 6.11 23.20
N ARG A 75 -5.86 6.85 22.69
CA ARG A 75 -5.74 7.21 21.27
C ARG A 75 -4.48 6.58 20.69
N LYS A 76 -4.53 6.27 19.40
CA LYS A 76 -3.40 5.77 18.65
C LYS A 76 -2.76 6.93 17.87
N GLU A 77 -1.47 7.13 18.09
CA GLU A 77 -0.67 8.11 17.36
C GLU A 77 0.24 7.44 16.32
N TYR A 78 0.62 8.23 15.32
CA TYR A 78 1.38 7.83 14.14
C TYR A 78 2.56 8.78 13.93
N HIS A 79 3.72 8.23 13.58
CA HIS A 79 4.91 8.99 13.20
C HIS A 79 5.69 8.25 12.11
N ALA A 80 6.41 8.95 11.22
CA ALA A 80 7.16 8.30 10.15
C ALA A 80 8.34 7.48 10.71
N PHE A 81 8.46 6.22 10.29
CA PHE A 81 9.62 5.37 10.61
C PHE A 81 10.90 5.80 9.89
N TYR A 82 10.76 6.33 8.69
CA TYR A 82 11.86 6.50 7.76
C TYR A 82 11.87 7.92 7.21
N ASN A 83 13.07 8.44 6.99
CA ASN A 83 13.30 9.74 6.37
C ASN A 83 14.03 9.69 5.04
N ALA A 84 14.26 8.49 4.53
CA ALA A 84 14.76 8.26 3.19
C ALA A 84 14.24 6.93 2.64
N PHE A 85 14.28 6.80 1.32
CA PHE A 85 14.20 5.52 0.63
C PHE A 85 15.57 5.18 0.06
N HIS A 86 16.03 3.97 0.29
CA HIS A 86 17.17 3.41 -0.43
C HIS A 86 16.63 2.39 -1.42
N ILE A 87 16.64 2.74 -2.71
CA ILE A 87 16.13 1.90 -3.77
C ILE A 87 17.32 1.27 -4.50
N ASN A 88 17.47 -0.05 -4.39
CA ASN A 88 18.51 -0.82 -5.07
C ASN A 88 17.89 -2.03 -5.76
N VAL A 89 17.61 -1.89 -7.05
CA VAL A 89 16.88 -2.89 -7.83
C VAL A 89 17.65 -3.24 -9.10
N MET A 90 17.97 -4.52 -9.27
CA MET A 90 18.46 -5.09 -10.52
C MET A 90 17.41 -6.05 -11.05
N THR A 91 16.90 -5.83 -12.26
CA THR A 91 15.81 -6.62 -12.84
C THR A 91 15.87 -6.65 -14.36
N SER A 92 15.12 -7.55 -15.00
CA SER A 92 15.05 -7.65 -16.46
C SER A 92 14.18 -6.55 -17.07
N ILE A 93 14.37 -6.31 -18.38
CA ILE A 93 13.51 -5.39 -19.16
C ILE A 93 12.05 -5.87 -19.18
N GLU A 94 11.82 -7.18 -19.15
CA GLU A 94 10.47 -7.75 -19.10
C GLU A 94 9.78 -7.42 -17.78
N ASN A 95 10.47 -7.60 -16.65
CA ASN A 95 9.92 -7.29 -15.34
C ASN A 95 9.63 -5.80 -15.17
N ILE A 96 10.52 -4.91 -15.65
CA ILE A 96 10.29 -3.45 -15.54
C ILE A 96 9.09 -3.02 -16.41
N LYS A 97 8.95 -3.59 -17.62
CA LYS A 97 7.78 -3.37 -18.50
C LYS A 97 6.50 -3.80 -17.80
N ASP A 98 6.49 -5.00 -17.22
CA ASP A 98 5.33 -5.56 -16.53
C ASP A 98 4.97 -4.73 -15.28
N THR A 99 5.96 -4.31 -14.50
CA THR A 99 5.73 -3.42 -13.35
C THR A 99 5.11 -2.10 -13.78
N PHE A 100 5.69 -1.40 -14.76
CA PHE A 100 5.15 -0.12 -15.20
C PHE A 100 3.79 -0.24 -15.89
N SER A 101 3.48 -1.38 -16.52
CA SER A 101 2.14 -1.65 -17.05
C SER A 101 1.05 -1.58 -16.00
N ILE A 102 1.38 -1.85 -14.73
CA ILE A 102 0.46 -1.76 -13.59
C ILE A 102 0.63 -0.44 -12.83
N VAL A 103 1.86 0.02 -12.58
CA VAL A 103 2.13 1.25 -11.80
C VAL A 103 1.50 2.48 -12.46
N LEU A 104 1.66 2.61 -13.78
CA LEU A 104 1.18 3.76 -14.54
C LEU A 104 -0.26 3.60 -15.04
N MET A 105 -0.92 2.48 -14.71
CA MET A 105 -2.30 2.22 -15.12
C MET A 105 -3.26 3.18 -14.42
N ASP A 106 -4.23 3.71 -15.15
CA ASP A 106 -5.28 4.54 -14.60
C ASP A 106 -6.12 3.79 -13.55
N ASP A 107 -6.66 4.53 -12.57
CA ASP A 107 -7.37 3.93 -11.45
C ASP A 107 -8.70 3.27 -11.85
N LYS A 108 -9.30 3.63 -12.99
CA LYS A 108 -10.55 3.02 -13.44
C LYS A 108 -10.28 1.61 -13.97
N LYS A 109 -9.34 1.50 -14.91
CA LYS A 109 -8.89 0.22 -15.47
C LYS A 109 -8.29 -0.68 -14.40
N PHE A 110 -7.53 -0.12 -13.47
CA PHE A 110 -7.01 -0.88 -12.34
C PHE A 110 -8.14 -1.51 -11.50
N ARG A 111 -9.17 -0.74 -11.16
CA ARG A 111 -10.32 -1.23 -10.39
C ARG A 111 -11.09 -2.34 -11.10
N GLU A 112 -11.19 -2.29 -12.43
CA GLU A 112 -11.80 -3.36 -13.21
C GLU A 112 -11.03 -4.68 -13.07
N ILE A 113 -9.70 -4.63 -13.12
CA ILE A 113 -8.84 -5.81 -12.94
C ILE A 113 -8.88 -6.29 -11.48
N GLU A 114 -8.74 -5.38 -10.52
CA GLU A 114 -8.80 -5.68 -9.08
C GLU A 114 -10.12 -6.37 -8.73
N LYS A 115 -11.25 -5.86 -9.23
CA LYS A 115 -12.58 -6.45 -9.00
C LYS A 115 -12.67 -7.87 -9.55
N ARG A 116 -12.20 -8.11 -10.78
CA ARG A 116 -12.19 -9.47 -11.36
C ARG A 116 -11.37 -10.44 -10.53
N ILE A 117 -10.21 -10.02 -10.04
CA ILE A 117 -9.37 -10.85 -9.17
C ILE A 117 -10.08 -11.09 -7.84
N TYR A 118 -10.66 -10.05 -7.24
CA TYR A 118 -11.41 -10.15 -5.98
C TYR A 118 -12.59 -11.13 -6.06
N GLU A 119 -13.36 -11.10 -7.15
CA GLU A 119 -14.46 -12.02 -7.41
C GLU A 119 -13.95 -13.46 -7.60
N ARG A 120 -12.77 -13.63 -8.19
CA ARG A 120 -12.14 -14.93 -8.41
C ARG A 120 -11.52 -15.54 -7.15
N VAL A 121 -11.09 -14.73 -6.19
CA VAL A 121 -10.51 -15.18 -4.92
C VAL A 121 -11.61 -15.71 -4.01
N LYS A 122 -11.49 -16.99 -3.64
CA LYS A 122 -12.40 -17.67 -2.70
C LYS A 122 -12.13 -17.21 -1.26
N GLU A 123 -13.06 -17.47 -0.35
CA GLU A 123 -12.93 -17.08 1.07
C GLU A 123 -11.65 -17.60 1.74
N LYS A 124 -11.21 -18.83 1.42
CA LYS A 124 -9.97 -19.44 1.97
C LYS A 124 -8.69 -19.05 1.22
N GLY A 125 -8.77 -18.03 0.36
CA GLY A 125 -7.71 -17.66 -0.57
C GLY A 125 -7.57 -18.61 -1.75
N GLU A 126 -6.79 -18.18 -2.75
CA GLU A 126 -6.51 -18.94 -3.96
C GLU A 126 -5.02 -18.81 -4.33
N LEU A 127 -4.42 -19.85 -4.91
CA LEU A 127 -3.02 -19.80 -5.35
C LEU A 127 -2.86 -18.76 -6.48
N SER A 128 -1.90 -17.85 -6.35
CA SER A 128 -1.73 -16.75 -7.31
C SER A 128 -1.52 -17.25 -8.73
N ARG A 129 -0.76 -18.34 -8.90
CA ARG A 129 -0.47 -18.97 -10.19
C ARG A 129 -1.70 -19.39 -10.97
N GLU A 130 -2.80 -19.73 -10.30
CA GLU A 130 -4.03 -20.15 -10.96
C GLU A 130 -4.74 -18.93 -11.55
N ILE A 131 -4.77 -17.82 -10.80
CA ILE A 131 -5.32 -16.55 -11.27
C ILE A 131 -4.44 -15.94 -12.36
N GLU A 132 -3.11 -16.01 -12.21
CA GLU A 132 -2.13 -15.58 -13.22
C GLU A 132 -2.38 -16.25 -14.56
N LYS A 133 -2.54 -17.58 -14.59
CA LYS A 133 -2.83 -18.34 -15.81
C LYS A 133 -4.18 -17.96 -16.41
N GLU A 134 -5.23 -17.92 -15.60
CA GLU A 134 -6.60 -17.64 -16.06
C GLU A 134 -6.73 -16.23 -16.66
N MET A 135 -6.02 -15.26 -16.08
CA MET A 135 -6.09 -13.85 -16.50
C MET A 135 -4.96 -13.43 -17.44
N ALA A 136 -4.10 -14.37 -17.86
CA ALA A 136 -2.90 -14.09 -18.66
C ALA A 136 -2.04 -12.96 -18.07
N LEU A 137 -1.89 -12.96 -16.75
CA LEU A 137 -1.06 -12.01 -16.00
C LEU A 137 0.28 -12.65 -15.69
N SER A 138 1.37 -11.92 -15.88
CA SER A 138 2.67 -12.38 -15.38
C SER A 138 2.70 -12.36 -13.84
N PRO A 139 3.57 -13.17 -13.20
CA PRO A 139 3.75 -13.12 -11.75
C PRO A 139 4.14 -11.73 -11.24
N VAL A 140 4.85 -10.93 -12.05
CA VAL A 140 5.23 -9.54 -11.70
C VAL A 140 4.01 -8.63 -11.74
N GLN A 141 3.18 -8.74 -12.77
CA GLN A 141 1.93 -7.97 -12.85
C GLN A 141 1.01 -8.30 -11.68
N MET A 142 0.81 -9.59 -11.37
CA MET A 142 -0.01 -10.01 -10.24
C MET A 142 0.51 -9.43 -8.91
N ARG A 143 1.83 -9.50 -8.66
CA ARG A 143 2.43 -8.88 -7.47
C ARG A 143 2.20 -7.37 -7.40
N CYS A 144 2.36 -6.66 -8.51
CA CYS A 144 2.08 -5.23 -8.56
C CYS A 144 0.60 -4.93 -8.27
N ILE A 145 -0.32 -5.75 -8.82
CA ILE A 145 -1.76 -5.57 -8.60
C ILE A 145 -2.11 -5.74 -7.13
N VAL A 146 -1.66 -6.83 -6.50
CA VAL A 146 -1.94 -7.08 -5.08
C VAL A 146 -1.29 -6.02 -4.18
N LYS A 147 -0.05 -5.59 -4.46
CA LYS A 147 0.61 -4.50 -3.70
C LYS A 147 -0.09 -3.15 -3.85
N ARG A 148 -0.68 -2.87 -5.02
CA ARG A 148 -1.49 -1.67 -5.27
C ARG A 148 -2.90 -1.77 -4.65
N SER A 149 -3.39 -2.99 -4.44
CA SER A 149 -4.74 -3.26 -3.96
C SER A 149 -4.94 -2.91 -2.48
N LYS A 150 -6.09 -2.32 -2.17
CA LYS A 150 -6.58 -2.18 -0.79
C LYS A 150 -7.34 -3.43 -0.32
N LEU A 151 -7.84 -4.24 -1.25
CA LEU A 151 -8.77 -5.34 -1.02
C LEU A 151 -8.11 -6.72 -1.01
N LEU A 152 -6.87 -6.82 -1.48
CA LEU A 152 -6.15 -8.07 -1.65
C LEU A 152 -4.81 -8.03 -0.93
N GLU A 153 -4.37 -9.19 -0.46
CA GLU A 153 -3.04 -9.39 0.09
C GLU A 153 -2.47 -10.78 -0.23
N TYR A 154 -1.15 -10.91 -0.18
CA TYR A 154 -0.51 -12.21 -0.25
C TYR A 154 -0.38 -12.83 1.14
N LYS A 155 -0.84 -14.08 1.29
CA LYS A 155 -0.48 -14.96 2.40
C LYS A 155 0.30 -16.15 1.85
N GLY A 156 1.63 -16.03 1.88
CA GLY A 156 2.53 -16.96 1.22
C GLY A 156 2.32 -16.95 -0.31
N MET A 157 1.94 -18.09 -0.89
CA MET A 157 1.66 -18.22 -2.32
C MET A 157 0.19 -17.95 -2.69
N LYS A 158 -0.66 -17.66 -1.69
CA LYS A 158 -2.08 -17.39 -1.90
C LYS A 158 -2.36 -15.91 -1.92
N ILE A 159 -3.38 -15.55 -2.68
CA ILE A 159 -4.04 -14.24 -2.60
C ILE A 159 -5.29 -14.42 -1.75
N GLU A 160 -5.46 -13.54 -0.77
CA GLU A 160 -6.62 -13.49 0.12
C GLU A 160 -7.26 -12.10 0.08
N LYS A 161 -8.53 -12.03 0.48
CA LYS A 161 -9.26 -10.78 0.65
C LYS A 161 -8.84 -10.15 1.98
N VAL A 162 -8.60 -8.85 1.97
CA VAL A 162 -8.33 -8.07 3.19
C VAL A 162 -9.66 -7.85 3.91
N GLU A 163 -9.73 -8.23 5.18
CA GLU A 163 -10.87 -8.00 6.08
C GLU A 163 -10.91 -6.56 6.62
#